data_AF-A0A357D4M4-F1
#
_entry.id   AF-A0A357D4M4-F1
#
_cell.length_a   1.000
_cell.length_b   1.000
_cell.length_c   1.000
_cell.angle_alpha   90.00
_cell.angle_beta   90.00
_cell.angle_gamma   90.00
#
_symmetry.space_group_name_H-M   'P 1'
#
loop_
_entity.id
_entity.type
_entity.pdbx_description
1 polymer ?
#
loop_
_entity_poly.entity_id
_entity_poly.type
_entity_poly.pdbx_seq_one_letter_code
_entity_poly.pdbx_strand_id
1 'polypeptide(L)'
;VKAEDSLVAQTIKSQTIHNEEAISPAEQDFWQQHGITSVITVPLSTKNNNIGVIMAISTQKFSFNREQQEQLMIIANQVSLALENTLLHKETQLMAWHDSLTGLYNRNYLDIFLSVLKDNNEKQIGCMIFDLDLFKIVNDTYGHITGDVVLQEFATIMSKYTAPGRIAVRYGGEEFLMLGLNYQVEDLFALAEEIRKELSAFIFRTKEGEEFSLTVSCGIAVSSGENTTFKQVFAQADAALYRAKNSGRNKVIIYGLT
;
A
#
# COMPACT_ATOMS: atom_id res chain seq x y z
N VAL A 1 -7.64 -13.45 34.70
CA VAL A 1 -7.11 -14.68 34.05
C VAL A 1 -6.27 -14.25 32.85
N LYS A 2 -5.12 -14.89 32.61
CA LYS A 2 -4.28 -14.55 31.45
C LYS A 2 -4.99 -15.03 30.19
N ALA A 3 -4.97 -14.25 29.11
CA ALA A 3 -5.62 -14.60 27.84
C ALA A 3 -5.15 -15.95 27.25
N GLU A 4 -4.00 -16.45 27.72
CA GLU A 4 -3.32 -17.67 27.31
C GLU A 4 -4.05 -18.97 27.68
N ASP A 5 -4.96 -18.95 28.66
CA ASP A 5 -5.68 -20.14 29.12
C ASP A 5 -7.07 -20.31 28.46
N SER A 6 -7.47 -19.36 27.61
CA SER A 6 -8.77 -19.40 26.91
C SER A 6 -8.86 -20.59 25.96
N LEU A 7 -10.08 -21.09 25.71
CA LEU A 7 -10.33 -22.17 24.76
C LEU A 7 -9.74 -21.84 23.37
N VAL A 8 -9.89 -20.59 22.94
CA VAL A 8 -9.31 -20.08 21.69
C VAL A 8 -7.78 -20.15 21.70
N ALA A 9 -7.13 -19.68 22.77
CA ALA A 9 -5.67 -19.70 22.88
C ALA A 9 -5.13 -21.13 22.92
N GLN A 10 -5.83 -22.05 23.60
CA GLN A 10 -5.47 -23.46 23.62
C GLN A 10 -5.57 -24.08 22.24
N THR A 11 -6.64 -23.83 21.48
CA THR A 11 -6.82 -24.30 20.11
C THR A 11 -5.74 -23.77 19.17
N ILE A 12 -5.37 -22.49 19.28
CA ILE A 12 -4.26 -21.90 18.51
C ILE A 12 -2.91 -22.53 18.92
N LYS A 13 -2.69 -22.78 20.21
CA LYS A 13 -1.41 -23.30 20.70
C LYS A 13 -1.21 -24.78 20.37
N SER A 14 -2.24 -25.60 20.56
CA SER A 14 -2.15 -27.05 20.37
C SER A 14 -2.47 -27.49 18.94
N GLN A 15 -3.11 -26.62 18.13
CA GLN A 15 -3.52 -26.95 16.76
C GLN A 15 -4.44 -28.18 16.71
N THR A 16 -5.30 -28.33 17.72
CA THR A 16 -6.21 -29.47 17.88
C THR A 16 -7.64 -29.02 18.13
N ILE A 17 -8.59 -29.94 17.96
CA ILE A 17 -10.00 -29.72 18.28
C ILE A 17 -10.15 -29.69 19.81
N HIS A 18 -10.92 -28.73 20.31
CA HIS A 18 -11.33 -28.67 21.72
C HIS A 18 -12.85 -28.50 21.86
N ASN A 19 -13.41 -29.01 22.94
CA ASN A 19 -14.86 -29.03 23.23
C ASN A 19 -15.17 -28.32 24.57
N GLU A 20 -16.39 -28.47 25.07
CA GLU A 20 -16.83 -27.82 26.32
C GLU A 20 -16.06 -28.27 27.58
N GLU A 21 -15.30 -29.36 27.52
CA GLU A 21 -14.52 -29.83 28.65
C GLU A 21 -13.22 -29.02 28.84
N ALA A 22 -12.76 -28.34 27.79
CA ALA A 22 -11.53 -27.53 27.80
C ALA A 22 -11.76 -26.07 28.20
N ILE A 23 -12.98 -25.69 28.59
CA ILE A 23 -13.34 -24.32 28.97
C ILE A 23 -12.65 -23.92 30.29
N SER A 24 -12.02 -22.74 30.30
CA SER A 24 -11.44 -22.20 31.52
C SER A 24 -12.52 -21.70 32.51
N PRO A 25 -12.29 -21.70 33.84
CA PRO A 25 -13.26 -21.18 34.81
C PRO A 25 -13.70 -19.72 34.55
N ALA A 26 -12.85 -18.90 33.91
CA ALA A 26 -13.20 -17.52 33.56
C ALA A 26 -14.15 -17.42 32.36
N GLU A 27 -14.15 -18.41 31.47
CA GLU A 27 -15.09 -18.46 30.35
C GLU A 27 -16.43 -19.05 30.80
N GLN A 28 -16.45 -19.93 31.81
CA GLN A 28 -17.69 -20.55 32.31
C GLN A 28 -18.78 -19.54 32.68
N ASP A 29 -18.42 -18.43 33.33
CA ASP A 29 -19.39 -17.39 33.72
C ASP A 29 -20.05 -16.74 32.49
N PHE A 30 -19.24 -16.37 31.48
CA PHE A 30 -19.75 -15.82 30.21
C PHE A 30 -20.68 -16.81 29.52
N TRP A 31 -20.32 -18.09 29.50
CA TRP A 31 -21.05 -19.12 28.79
C TRP A 31 -22.38 -19.41 29.47
N GLN A 32 -22.38 -19.51 30.80
CA GLN A 32 -23.61 -19.65 31.59
C GLN A 32 -24.54 -18.46 31.40
N GLN A 33 -24.00 -17.22 31.45
CA GLN A 33 -24.79 -16.01 31.25
C GLN A 33 -25.49 -15.98 29.88
N HIS A 34 -24.85 -16.52 28.85
CA HIS A 34 -25.38 -16.57 27.48
C HIS A 34 -26.05 -17.91 27.13
N GLY A 35 -26.22 -18.81 28.11
CA GLY A 35 -26.86 -20.10 27.93
C GLY A 35 -26.11 -21.07 27.01
N ILE A 36 -24.80 -20.87 26.78
CA ILE A 36 -23.97 -21.75 25.98
C ILE A 36 -23.65 -23.01 26.80
N THR A 37 -24.01 -24.17 26.25
CA THR A 37 -23.87 -25.46 26.95
C THR A 37 -23.13 -26.53 26.15
N SER A 38 -22.72 -26.23 24.92
CA SER A 38 -21.85 -27.08 24.11
C SER A 38 -21.07 -26.23 23.12
N VAL A 39 -19.83 -26.61 22.83
CA VAL A 39 -18.92 -25.89 21.95
C VAL A 39 -18.02 -26.86 21.21
N ILE A 40 -17.58 -26.44 20.05
CA ILE A 40 -16.38 -26.99 19.43
C ILE A 40 -15.54 -25.84 18.88
N THR A 41 -14.24 -25.95 19.06
CA THR A 41 -13.27 -25.10 18.38
C THR A 41 -12.33 -25.94 17.52
N VAL A 42 -12.06 -25.45 16.31
CA VAL A 42 -11.10 -26.04 15.38
C VAL A 42 -10.13 -24.96 14.91
N PRO A 43 -8.84 -25.26 14.73
CA PRO A 43 -7.88 -24.29 14.24
C PRO A 43 -8.13 -23.95 12.77
N LEU A 44 -7.91 -22.68 12.42
CA LEU A 44 -7.68 -22.25 11.04
C LEU A 44 -6.19 -22.06 10.85
N SER A 45 -5.56 -23.07 10.27
CA SER A 45 -4.11 -23.15 10.15
C SER A 45 -3.71 -23.90 8.90
N THR A 46 -2.58 -23.51 8.32
CA THR A 46 -1.89 -24.26 7.27
C THR A 46 -0.56 -24.77 7.82
N LYS A 47 0.22 -25.49 7.01
CA LYS A 47 1.57 -25.95 7.44
C LYS A 47 2.50 -24.79 7.80
N ASN A 48 2.25 -23.61 7.25
CA ASN A 48 3.18 -22.48 7.30
C ASN A 48 2.64 -21.32 8.15
N ASN A 49 1.35 -21.31 8.48
CA ASN A 49 0.73 -20.16 9.13
C ASN A 49 -0.48 -20.51 10.00
N ASN A 50 -0.65 -19.78 11.10
CA ASN A 50 -1.84 -19.85 11.96
C ASN A 50 -2.71 -18.63 11.69
N ILE A 51 -3.89 -18.85 11.11
CA ILE A 51 -4.81 -17.80 10.68
C ILE A 51 -5.78 -17.45 11.81
N GLY A 52 -6.24 -18.44 12.58
CA GLY A 52 -7.19 -18.23 13.68
C GLY A 52 -7.88 -19.51 14.14
N VAL A 53 -9.15 -19.40 14.53
CA VAL A 53 -10.00 -20.54 14.92
C VAL A 53 -11.43 -20.36 14.38
N ILE A 54 -12.11 -21.47 14.08
CA ILE A 54 -13.56 -21.51 13.96
C ILE A 54 -14.13 -22.06 15.26
N MET A 55 -15.18 -21.41 15.77
CA MET A 55 -15.92 -21.84 16.94
C MET A 55 -17.39 -22.05 16.55
N ALA A 56 -17.95 -23.19 16.92
CA ALA A 56 -19.39 -23.43 16.89
C ALA A 56 -19.90 -23.61 18.31
N ILE A 57 -20.98 -22.92 18.66
CA ILE A 57 -21.59 -22.88 19.99
C ILE A 57 -23.05 -23.30 19.93
N SER A 58 -23.56 -23.92 21.00
CA SER A 58 -24.95 -24.34 21.12
C SER A 58 -25.46 -24.14 22.54
N THR A 59 -26.76 -23.81 22.67
CA THR A 59 -27.47 -23.77 23.97
C THR A 59 -28.09 -25.12 24.35
N GLN A 60 -27.87 -26.16 23.53
CA GLN A 60 -28.22 -27.53 23.84
C GLN A 60 -26.95 -28.32 24.22
N LYS A 61 -27.05 -29.15 25.26
CA LYS A 61 -25.94 -29.98 25.74
C LYS A 61 -25.64 -31.09 24.73
N PHE A 62 -24.36 -31.42 24.55
CA PHE A 62 -23.90 -32.50 23.67
C PHE A 62 -24.37 -32.34 22.21
N SER A 63 -24.50 -31.10 21.73
CA SER A 63 -24.96 -30.81 20.37
C SER A 63 -23.96 -31.21 19.28
N PHE A 64 -22.68 -31.39 19.63
CA PHE A 64 -21.61 -31.71 18.70
C PHE A 64 -21.05 -33.11 18.97
N ASN A 65 -21.28 -34.02 18.03
CA ASN A 65 -20.69 -35.35 18.04
C ASN A 65 -19.38 -35.39 17.24
N ARG A 66 -18.61 -36.47 17.37
CA ARG A 66 -17.31 -36.67 16.69
C ARG A 66 -17.38 -36.46 15.17
N GLU A 67 -18.44 -36.92 14.52
CA GLU A 67 -18.61 -36.75 13.08
C GLU A 67 -18.73 -35.27 12.69
N GLN A 68 -19.54 -34.50 13.43
CA GLN A 68 -19.65 -33.04 13.23
C GLN A 68 -18.32 -32.34 13.51
N GLN A 69 -17.51 -32.84 14.46
CA GLN A 69 -16.17 -32.30 14.70
C GLN A 69 -15.24 -32.51 13.50
N GLU A 70 -15.23 -33.72 12.95
CA GLU A 70 -14.43 -34.09 11.78
C GLU A 70 -14.89 -33.31 10.54
N GLN A 71 -16.20 -33.15 10.34
CA GLN A 71 -16.77 -32.30 9.28
C GLN A 71 -16.33 -30.83 9.43
N LEU A 72 -16.41 -30.27 10.63
CA LEU A 72 -15.98 -28.89 10.89
C LEU A 72 -14.47 -28.72 10.64
N MET A 73 -13.66 -29.72 10.97
CA MET A 73 -12.23 -29.72 10.68
C MET A 73 -11.94 -29.73 9.16
N ILE A 74 -12.71 -30.49 8.37
CA ILE A 74 -12.59 -30.48 6.90
C ILE A 74 -12.91 -29.08 6.36
N ILE A 75 -14.00 -28.46 6.84
CA ILE A 75 -14.38 -27.09 6.46
C ILE A 75 -13.27 -26.12 6.86
N ALA A 76 -12.77 -26.20 8.09
CA ALA A 76 -11.69 -25.33 8.57
C ALA A 76 -10.43 -25.45 7.72
N ASN A 77 -10.04 -26.66 7.32
CA ASN A 77 -8.90 -26.86 6.42
C ASN A 77 -9.12 -26.21 5.05
N GLN A 78 -10.31 -26.36 4.45
CA GLN A 78 -10.64 -25.73 3.16
C GLN A 78 -10.65 -24.20 3.26
N VAL A 79 -11.25 -23.66 4.32
CA VAL A 79 -11.26 -22.21 4.60
C VAL A 79 -9.85 -21.70 4.83
N SER A 80 -9.01 -22.42 5.57
CA SER A 80 -7.63 -22.04 5.83
C SER A 80 -6.80 -21.93 4.54
N LEU A 81 -6.92 -22.92 3.65
CA LEU A 81 -6.25 -22.90 2.35
C LEU A 81 -6.75 -21.76 1.46
N ALA A 82 -8.07 -21.52 1.42
CA ALA A 82 -8.65 -20.44 0.63
C ALA A 82 -8.20 -19.06 1.15
N LEU A 83 -8.15 -18.87 2.47
CA LEU A 83 -7.65 -17.65 3.11
C LEU A 83 -6.16 -17.46 2.85
N GLU A 84 -5.33 -18.49 3.03
CA GLU A 84 -3.89 -18.42 2.73
C GLU A 84 -3.64 -18.04 1.26
N ASN A 85 -4.32 -18.69 0.32
CA ASN A 85 -4.22 -18.35 -1.09
C ASN A 85 -4.66 -16.91 -1.39
N THR A 86 -5.73 -16.44 -0.74
CA THR A 86 -6.22 -15.06 -0.94
C THR A 86 -5.22 -14.04 -0.39
N LEU A 87 -4.64 -14.30 0.79
CA LEU A 87 -3.62 -13.44 1.39
C LEU A 87 -2.34 -13.43 0.54
N LEU A 88 -1.85 -14.59 0.12
CA LEU A 88 -0.70 -14.71 -0.79
C LEU A 88 -0.95 -13.99 -2.11
N HIS A 89 -2.15 -14.13 -2.68
CA HIS A 89 -2.51 -13.44 -3.92
C HIS A 89 -2.53 -11.92 -3.73
N LYS A 90 -3.10 -11.44 -2.62
CA LYS A 90 -3.10 -10.02 -2.26
C LYS A 90 -1.67 -9.48 -2.07
N GLU A 91 -0.83 -10.24 -1.37
CA GLU A 91 0.58 -9.86 -1.16
C GLU A 91 1.34 -9.82 -2.49
N THR A 92 1.13 -10.82 -3.34
CA THR A 92 1.70 -10.87 -4.70
C THR A 92 1.22 -9.68 -5.53
N GLN A 93 -0.06 -9.31 -5.45
CA GLN A 93 -0.60 -8.12 -6.12
C GLN A 93 0.02 -6.83 -5.58
N LEU A 94 0.14 -6.69 -4.27
CA LEU A 94 0.79 -5.54 -3.65
C LEU A 94 2.25 -5.42 -4.10
N MET A 95 3.01 -6.52 -4.09
CA MET A 95 4.39 -6.54 -4.61
C MET A 95 4.45 -6.27 -6.12
N ALA A 96 3.45 -6.71 -6.89
CA ALA A 96 3.39 -6.47 -8.32
C ALA A 96 3.11 -4.99 -8.64
N TRP A 97 2.38 -4.28 -7.78
CA TRP A 97 1.86 -2.93 -8.05
C TRP A 97 2.57 -1.82 -7.31
N HIS A 98 3.23 -2.10 -6.21
CA HIS A 98 3.93 -1.10 -5.40
C HIS A 98 5.44 -1.23 -5.52
N ASP A 99 6.13 -0.10 -5.38
CA ASP A 99 7.57 -0.06 -5.20
C ASP A 99 7.92 -0.45 -3.76
N SER A 100 8.80 -1.43 -3.57
CA SER A 100 9.10 -2.01 -2.26
C SER A 100 9.81 -1.06 -1.31
N LEU A 101 10.52 -0.05 -1.83
CA LEU A 101 11.24 0.92 -0.99
C LEU A 101 10.31 2.04 -0.52
N THR A 102 9.51 2.59 -1.44
CA THR A 102 8.74 3.83 -1.21
C THR A 102 7.27 3.59 -0.89
N GLY A 103 6.74 2.40 -1.18
CA GLY A 103 5.32 2.07 -1.02
C GLY A 103 4.39 2.75 -2.03
N LEU A 104 4.89 3.64 -2.90
CA LEU A 104 4.13 4.21 -4.01
C LEU A 104 3.80 3.14 -5.05
N TYR A 105 2.89 3.44 -5.96
CA TYR A 105 2.70 2.59 -7.12
C TYR A 105 3.98 2.52 -7.96
N ASN A 106 4.22 1.39 -8.61
CA ASN A 106 5.34 1.20 -9.52
C ASN A 106 4.89 1.38 -10.98
N ARG A 107 5.85 1.28 -11.89
CA ARG A 107 5.59 1.37 -13.34
C ARG A 107 4.59 0.34 -13.87
N ASN A 108 4.53 -0.87 -13.29
CA ASN A 108 3.57 -1.88 -13.73
C ASN A 108 2.13 -1.46 -13.42
N TYR A 109 1.90 -0.89 -12.23
CA TYR A 109 0.57 -0.39 -11.89
C TYR A 109 0.17 0.81 -12.76
N LEU A 110 1.13 1.67 -13.15
CA LEU A 110 0.87 2.73 -14.10
C LEU A 110 0.31 2.20 -15.43
N ASP A 111 0.88 1.14 -15.99
CA ASP A 111 0.39 0.53 -17.23
C ASP A 111 -1.04 -0.01 -17.09
N ILE A 112 -1.36 -0.61 -15.93
CA ILE A 112 -2.72 -1.08 -15.60
C ILE A 112 -3.69 0.09 -15.45
N PHE A 113 -3.29 1.15 -14.74
CA PHE A 113 -4.12 2.34 -14.56
C PHE A 113 -4.46 2.98 -15.92
N LEU A 114 -3.48 3.08 -16.81
CA LEU A 114 -3.67 3.64 -18.15
C LEU A 114 -4.52 2.75 -19.06
N SER A 115 -4.48 1.42 -18.91
CA SER A 115 -5.33 0.52 -19.71
C SER A 115 -6.81 0.71 -19.36
N VAL A 116 -7.14 0.83 -18.07
CA VAL A 116 -8.51 1.11 -17.59
C VAL A 116 -9.01 2.48 -18.06
N LEU A 117 -8.10 3.45 -18.22
CA LEU A 117 -8.45 4.78 -18.72
C LEU A 117 -8.71 4.84 -20.22
N LYS A 118 -8.03 4.01 -21.03
CA LYS A 118 -8.31 3.93 -22.48
C LYS A 118 -9.74 3.49 -22.78
N ASP A 119 -10.33 2.69 -21.90
CA ASP A 119 -11.72 2.26 -22.02
C ASP A 119 -12.72 3.38 -21.65
N ASN A 120 -12.24 4.51 -21.08
CA ASN A 120 -13.01 5.69 -20.71
C ASN A 120 -12.50 6.95 -21.45
N ASN A 121 -12.87 7.09 -22.73
CA ASN A 121 -12.44 8.17 -23.65
C ASN A 121 -12.70 9.62 -23.20
N GLU A 122 -13.39 9.85 -22.09
CA GLU A 122 -13.86 11.19 -21.67
C GLU A 122 -12.95 11.90 -20.66
N LYS A 123 -11.83 11.30 -20.24
CA LYS A 123 -11.01 11.86 -19.15
C LYS A 123 -9.76 12.57 -19.64
N GLN A 124 -9.62 13.84 -19.28
CA GLN A 124 -8.38 14.60 -19.48
C GLN A 124 -7.30 14.07 -18.54
N ILE A 125 -6.10 13.79 -19.07
CA ILE A 125 -4.96 13.29 -18.30
C ILE A 125 -4.00 14.44 -18.03
N GLY A 126 -3.75 14.71 -16.75
CA GLY A 126 -2.68 15.58 -16.27
C GLY A 126 -1.51 14.76 -15.75
N CYS A 127 -0.30 15.03 -16.24
CA CYS A 127 0.93 14.35 -15.85
C CYS A 127 1.90 15.35 -15.22
N MET A 128 2.42 15.01 -14.05
CA MET A 128 3.52 15.71 -13.39
C MET A 128 4.67 14.72 -13.22
N ILE A 129 5.84 15.04 -13.76
CA ILE A 129 7.05 14.24 -13.59
C ILE A 129 8.00 15.02 -12.68
N PHE A 130 8.40 14.39 -11.58
CA PHE A 130 9.29 14.91 -10.57
C PHE A 130 10.61 14.16 -10.63
N ASP A 131 11.70 14.89 -10.43
CA ASP A 131 13.02 14.29 -10.32
C ASP A 131 13.85 15.05 -9.28
N LEU A 132 14.43 14.28 -8.36
CA LEU A 132 15.22 14.78 -7.25
C LEU A 132 16.52 15.43 -7.74
N ASP A 133 16.67 16.70 -7.46
CA ASP A 133 17.79 17.49 -7.97
C ASP A 133 19.11 17.04 -7.34
N LEU A 134 20.05 16.61 -8.17
CA LEU A 134 21.40 16.22 -7.73
C LEU A 134 21.41 15.02 -6.75
N PHE A 135 20.40 14.14 -6.81
CA PHE A 135 20.29 12.97 -5.91
C PHE A 135 21.53 12.05 -5.96
N LYS A 136 22.19 11.92 -7.11
CA LYS A 136 23.48 11.22 -7.19
C LYS A 136 24.53 11.77 -6.20
N ILE A 137 24.60 13.09 -6.00
CA ILE A 137 25.53 13.71 -5.05
C ILE A 137 25.20 13.28 -3.61
N VAL A 138 23.92 13.13 -3.27
CA VAL A 138 23.49 12.61 -1.96
C VAL A 138 24.00 11.19 -1.76
N ASN A 139 23.83 10.31 -2.75
CA ASN A 139 24.34 8.94 -2.68
C ASN A 139 25.88 8.90 -2.58
N ASP A 140 26.56 9.70 -3.38
CA ASP A 140 28.02 9.73 -3.42
C ASP A 140 28.62 10.32 -2.12
N THR A 141 27.90 11.23 -1.44
CA THR A 141 28.35 11.90 -0.21
C THR A 141 27.96 11.14 1.06
N TYR A 142 26.72 10.66 1.16
CA TYR A 142 26.13 10.11 2.38
C TYR A 142 25.80 8.61 2.28
N GLY A 143 26.06 7.99 1.13
CA GLY A 143 25.80 6.58 0.88
C GLY A 143 24.35 6.27 0.52
N HIS A 144 24.16 5.07 -0.07
CA HIS A 144 22.85 4.62 -0.58
C HIS A 144 21.77 4.50 0.50
N ILE A 145 22.12 4.16 1.74
CA ILE A 145 21.14 4.08 2.85
C ILE A 145 20.49 5.45 3.09
N THR A 146 21.28 6.53 3.02
CA THR A 146 20.76 7.90 3.15
C THR A 146 19.93 8.29 1.93
N GLY A 147 20.35 7.87 0.73
CA GLY A 147 19.56 8.03 -0.48
C GLY A 147 18.20 7.34 -0.41
N ASP A 148 18.15 6.13 0.15
CA ASP A 148 16.91 5.39 0.36
C ASP A 148 15.95 6.14 1.29
N VAL A 149 16.45 6.71 2.38
CA VAL A 149 15.66 7.57 3.28
C VAL A 149 15.10 8.78 2.54
N VAL A 150 15.90 9.43 1.70
CA VAL A 150 15.44 10.56 0.89
C VAL A 150 14.28 10.16 -0.03
N LEU A 151 14.38 9.01 -0.69
CA LEU A 151 13.33 8.50 -1.57
C LEU A 151 12.04 8.19 -0.79
N GLN A 152 12.17 7.62 0.41
CA GLN A 152 11.05 7.30 1.29
C GLN A 152 10.32 8.55 1.81
N GLU A 153 11.07 9.57 2.23
CA GLU A 153 10.49 10.83 2.69
C GLU A 153 9.81 11.58 1.54
N PHE A 154 10.43 11.63 0.36
CA PHE A 154 9.80 12.24 -0.80
C PHE A 154 8.51 11.52 -1.20
N ALA A 155 8.51 10.18 -1.15
CA ALA A 155 7.30 9.39 -1.35
C ALA A 155 6.22 9.68 -0.29
N THR A 156 6.62 9.87 0.96
CA THR A 156 5.70 10.26 2.05
C THR A 156 5.08 11.63 1.79
N ILE A 157 5.87 12.60 1.32
CA ILE A 157 5.37 13.91 0.89
C ILE A 157 4.36 13.74 -0.24
N MET A 158 4.72 13.05 -1.33
CA MET A 158 3.81 12.85 -2.48
C MET A 158 2.51 12.14 -2.10
N SER A 159 2.56 11.20 -1.17
CA SER A 159 1.40 10.42 -0.71
C SER A 159 0.30 11.30 -0.12
N LYS A 160 0.65 12.41 0.57
CA LYS A 160 -0.31 13.38 1.13
C LYS A 160 -1.19 14.03 0.05
N TYR A 161 -0.68 14.09 -1.17
CA TYR A 161 -1.35 14.70 -2.31
C TYR A 161 -2.04 13.66 -3.20
N THR A 162 -2.08 12.38 -2.84
CA THR A 162 -2.88 11.39 -3.57
C THR A 162 -4.38 11.57 -3.28
N ALA A 163 -5.23 11.19 -4.23
CA ALA A 163 -6.69 11.28 -4.10
C ALA A 163 -7.36 10.27 -5.05
N PRO A 164 -8.67 9.98 -4.90
CA PRO A 164 -9.40 9.21 -5.91
C PRO A 164 -9.22 9.82 -7.31
N GLY A 165 -8.68 9.03 -8.26
CA GLY A 165 -8.36 9.50 -9.61
C GLY A 165 -7.05 10.31 -9.72
N ARG A 166 -6.25 10.40 -8.65
CA ARG A 166 -4.90 10.99 -8.66
C ARG A 166 -3.89 10.07 -7.95
N ILE A 167 -3.02 9.44 -8.73
CA ILE A 167 -2.06 8.44 -8.24
C ILE A 167 -0.63 8.99 -8.23
N ALA A 168 0.18 8.55 -7.25
CA ALA A 168 1.61 8.77 -7.21
C ALA A 168 2.35 7.47 -7.55
N VAL A 169 3.35 7.57 -8.41
CA VAL A 169 4.09 6.45 -8.99
C VAL A 169 5.58 6.72 -8.85
N ARG A 170 6.36 5.75 -8.36
CA ARG A 170 7.81 5.75 -8.57
C ARG A 170 8.09 5.13 -9.94
N TYR A 171 8.49 5.96 -10.89
CA TYR A 171 8.65 5.57 -12.29
C TYR A 171 10.06 5.02 -12.58
N GLY A 172 11.08 5.60 -11.94
CA GLY A 172 12.49 5.22 -12.08
C GLY A 172 13.23 5.24 -10.74
N GLY A 173 14.56 5.32 -10.78
CA GLY A 173 15.40 5.33 -9.58
C GLY A 173 15.12 6.54 -8.68
N GLU A 174 15.23 7.74 -9.24
CA GLU A 174 14.97 9.04 -8.60
C GLU A 174 13.81 9.81 -9.25
N GLU A 175 13.12 9.18 -10.20
CA GLU A 175 12.03 9.75 -10.98
C GLU A 175 10.67 9.31 -10.43
N PHE A 176 9.83 10.29 -10.13
CA PHE A 176 8.49 10.10 -9.63
C PHE A 176 7.48 10.74 -10.56
N LEU A 177 6.28 10.23 -10.56
CA LEU A 177 5.21 10.68 -11.44
C LEU A 177 3.92 10.78 -10.65
N MET A 178 3.19 11.87 -10.83
CA MET A 178 1.83 12.00 -10.34
C MET A 178 0.89 12.21 -11.52
N LEU A 179 -0.11 11.34 -11.62
CA LEU A 179 -1.15 11.42 -12.64
C LEU A 179 -2.45 11.83 -11.99
N GLY A 180 -3.07 12.88 -12.52
CA GLY A 180 -4.41 13.32 -12.16
C GLY A 180 -5.35 13.23 -13.35
N LEU A 181 -6.62 12.91 -13.08
CA LEU A 181 -7.69 12.92 -14.07
C LEU A 181 -8.56 14.16 -13.91
N ASN A 182 -8.93 14.80 -15.03
CA ASN A 182 -9.84 15.95 -15.08
C ASN A 182 -9.36 17.15 -14.26
N TYR A 183 -8.06 17.45 -14.32
CA TYR A 183 -7.47 18.63 -13.69
C TYR A 183 -7.17 19.72 -14.72
N GLN A 184 -7.40 20.97 -14.33
CA GLN A 184 -6.86 22.11 -15.05
C GLN A 184 -5.35 22.20 -14.81
N VAL A 185 -4.62 22.81 -15.74
CA VAL A 185 -3.16 22.87 -15.66
C VAL A 185 -2.68 23.71 -14.48
N GLU A 186 -3.47 24.73 -14.09
CA GLU A 186 -3.23 25.59 -12.95
C GLU A 186 -3.32 24.83 -11.62
N ASP A 187 -4.27 23.90 -11.50
CA ASP A 187 -4.43 23.06 -10.30
C ASP A 187 -3.24 22.11 -10.13
N LEU A 188 -2.78 21.52 -11.23
CA LEU A 188 -1.59 20.66 -11.22
C LEU A 188 -0.33 21.47 -10.87
N PHE A 189 -0.23 22.69 -11.39
CA PHE A 189 0.88 23.58 -11.07
C PHE A 189 0.93 23.95 -9.59
N ALA A 190 -0.23 24.32 -9.02
CA ALA A 190 -0.33 24.60 -7.59
C ALA A 190 0.10 23.39 -6.74
N LEU A 191 -0.40 22.20 -7.07
CA LEU A 191 -0.06 20.95 -6.39
C LEU A 191 1.43 20.63 -6.48
N ALA A 192 2.03 20.77 -7.67
CA ALA A 192 3.45 20.52 -7.87
C ALA A 192 4.32 21.53 -7.11
N GLU A 193 3.91 22.80 -7.04
CA GLU A 193 4.61 23.82 -6.26
C GLU A 193 4.51 23.56 -4.74
N GLU A 194 3.37 23.05 -4.25
CA GLU A 194 3.22 22.62 -2.86
C GLU A 194 4.18 21.47 -2.53
N ILE A 195 4.18 20.40 -3.32
CA ILE A 195 5.10 19.26 -3.18
C ILE A 195 6.57 19.73 -3.21
N ARG A 196 6.91 20.60 -4.17
CA ARG A 196 8.27 21.13 -4.33
C ARG A 196 8.71 21.94 -3.11
N LYS A 197 7.86 22.84 -2.63
CA LYS A 197 8.14 23.68 -1.45
C LYS A 197 8.25 22.85 -0.19
N GLU A 198 7.39 21.84 -0.02
CA GLU A 198 7.45 20.94 1.12
C GLU A 198 8.76 20.17 1.18
N LEU A 199 9.21 19.60 0.06
CA LEU A 199 10.52 18.94 0.01
C LEU A 199 11.67 19.93 0.22
N SER A 200 11.62 21.10 -0.42
CA SER A 200 12.66 22.12 -0.28
C SER A 200 12.79 22.67 1.14
N ALA A 201 11.74 22.58 1.96
CA ALA A 201 11.73 22.96 3.37
C ALA A 201 12.09 21.79 4.30
N PHE A 202 12.13 20.56 3.79
CA PHE A 202 12.45 19.37 4.56
C PHE A 202 13.95 19.29 4.85
N ILE A 203 14.30 19.07 6.11
CA ILE A 203 15.68 18.86 6.55
C ILE A 203 15.89 17.38 6.80
N PHE A 204 16.76 16.79 5.98
CA PHE A 204 17.22 15.43 6.14
C PHE A 204 18.32 15.37 7.20
N ARG A 205 18.35 14.29 7.97
CA ARG A 205 19.40 14.03 8.95
C ARG A 205 20.04 12.67 8.69
N THR A 206 21.36 12.63 8.57
CA THR A 206 22.12 11.38 8.41
C THR A 206 22.16 10.60 9.73
N LYS A 207 22.64 9.35 9.69
CA LYS A 207 22.82 8.54 10.92
C LYS A 207 23.84 9.16 11.86
N GLU A 208 24.79 9.89 11.30
CA GLU A 208 25.86 10.61 12.00
C GLU A 208 25.40 11.97 12.55
N GLY A 209 24.16 12.38 12.23
CA GLY A 209 23.55 13.62 12.72
C GLY A 209 23.79 14.84 11.85
N GLU A 210 24.41 14.70 10.68
CA GLU A 210 24.58 15.80 9.73
C GLU A 210 23.25 16.15 9.08
N GLU A 211 22.99 17.45 8.91
CA GLU A 211 21.77 17.97 8.31
C GLU A 211 22.02 18.46 6.89
N PHE A 212 21.10 18.14 5.98
CA PHE A 212 21.13 18.64 4.61
C PHE A 212 19.72 18.83 4.05
N SER A 213 19.60 19.58 2.97
CA SER A 213 18.36 19.81 2.24
C SER A 213 18.50 19.33 0.80
N LEU A 214 17.40 18.90 0.21
CA LEU A 214 17.31 18.49 -1.19
C LEU A 214 16.14 19.22 -1.87
N THR A 215 16.23 19.40 -3.18
CA THR A 215 15.14 19.99 -3.97
C THR A 215 14.67 19.01 -5.04
N VAL A 216 13.54 19.34 -5.67
CA VAL A 216 12.98 18.57 -6.78
C VAL A 216 12.62 19.52 -7.90
N SER A 217 12.87 19.08 -9.14
CA SER A 217 12.37 19.74 -10.34
C SER A 217 11.14 19.00 -10.85
N CYS A 218 10.17 19.73 -11.41
CA CYS A 218 8.94 19.15 -11.94
C CYS A 218 8.63 19.66 -13.35
N GLY A 219 8.22 18.75 -14.22
CA GLY A 219 7.62 19.04 -15.52
C GLY A 219 6.15 18.64 -15.55
N ILE A 220 5.28 19.52 -16.06
CA ILE A 220 3.84 19.29 -16.13
C ILE A 220 3.38 19.27 -17.59
N ALA A 221 2.49 18.36 -17.95
CA ALA A 221 1.73 18.43 -19.20
C ALA A 221 0.31 17.91 -19.00
N VAL A 222 -0.61 18.41 -19.82
CA VAL A 222 -2.02 18.00 -19.82
C VAL A 222 -2.42 17.60 -21.24
N SER A 223 -3.18 16.53 -21.38
CA SER A 223 -3.72 16.09 -22.67
C SER A 223 -4.58 17.18 -23.30
N SER A 224 -4.36 17.46 -24.59
CA SER A 224 -5.14 18.41 -25.38
C SER A 224 -6.11 17.66 -26.31
N GLY A 225 -7.34 17.45 -25.84
CA GLY A 225 -8.42 16.81 -26.62
C GLY A 225 -8.36 15.28 -26.72
N GLU A 226 -9.36 14.71 -27.40
CA GLU A 226 -9.73 13.29 -27.40
C GLU A 226 -8.68 12.32 -27.99
N ASN A 227 -7.69 12.82 -28.74
CA ASN A 227 -6.69 11.99 -29.44
C ASN A 227 -5.28 12.03 -28.83
N THR A 228 -5.09 12.72 -27.69
CA THR A 228 -3.77 12.78 -27.07
C THR A 228 -3.50 11.51 -26.26
N THR A 229 -2.49 10.74 -26.67
CA THR A 229 -2.05 9.54 -25.95
C THR A 229 -1.26 9.90 -24.69
N PHE A 230 -1.32 9.07 -23.65
CA PHE A 230 -0.47 9.23 -22.46
C PHE A 230 1.02 9.36 -22.82
N LYS A 231 1.50 8.60 -23.82
CA LYS A 231 2.90 8.67 -24.28
C LYS A 231 3.28 10.08 -24.75
N GLN A 232 2.37 10.79 -25.42
CA GLN A 232 2.59 12.18 -25.82
C GLN A 232 2.59 13.11 -24.61
N VAL A 233 1.64 12.98 -23.68
CA VAL A 233 1.59 13.79 -22.45
C VAL A 233 2.86 13.58 -21.61
N PHE A 234 3.29 12.32 -21.46
CA PHE A 234 4.52 11.98 -20.74
C PHE A 234 5.75 12.65 -21.39
N ALA A 235 5.90 12.53 -22.72
CA ALA A 235 7.03 13.15 -23.42
C ALA A 235 7.04 14.69 -23.30
N GLN A 236 5.86 15.31 -23.25
CA GLN A 236 5.71 16.75 -23.03
C GLN A 236 6.10 17.15 -21.60
N ALA A 237 5.65 16.41 -20.60
CA ALA A 237 6.01 16.64 -19.20
C ALA A 237 7.53 16.43 -18.99
N ASP A 238 8.11 15.41 -19.61
CA ASP A 238 9.55 15.13 -19.56
C ASP A 238 10.38 16.27 -20.19
N ALA A 239 9.95 16.78 -21.35
CA ALA A 239 10.58 17.96 -21.96
C ALA A 239 10.48 19.22 -21.06
N ALA A 240 9.38 19.39 -20.32
CA ALA A 240 9.24 20.46 -19.35
C ALA A 240 10.16 20.26 -18.14
N LEU A 241 10.30 19.04 -17.63
CA LEU A 241 11.23 18.69 -16.54
C LEU A 241 12.68 18.95 -16.95
N TYR A 242 13.06 18.57 -18.17
CA TYR A 242 14.38 18.86 -18.71
C TYR A 242 14.67 20.37 -18.71
N ARG A 243 13.70 21.20 -19.12
CA ARG A 243 13.80 22.67 -19.02
C ARG A 243 13.92 23.15 -17.57
N ALA A 244 13.22 22.53 -16.63
CA ALA A 244 13.28 22.88 -15.21
C ALA A 244 14.71 22.65 -14.67
N LYS A 245 15.28 21.47 -14.96
CA LYS A 245 16.65 21.12 -14.56
C LYS A 245 17.71 22.04 -15.16
N ASN A 246 17.58 22.39 -16.44
CA ASN A 246 18.59 23.22 -17.13
C ASN A 246 18.46 24.71 -16.87
N SER A 247 17.32 25.19 -16.41
CA SER A 247 17.11 26.61 -16.09
C SER A 247 17.38 26.94 -14.62
N GLY A 248 17.98 26.03 -13.85
CA GLY A 248 18.42 26.29 -12.47
C GLY A 248 17.82 25.38 -11.40
N ARG A 249 17.08 24.32 -11.79
CA ARG A 249 16.48 23.33 -10.85
C ARG A 249 15.49 23.96 -9.86
N ASN A 250 15.02 23.17 -8.90
CA ASN A 250 14.09 23.57 -7.84
C ASN A 250 12.91 24.41 -8.35
N LYS A 251 12.25 23.94 -9.41
CA LYS A 251 11.12 24.64 -10.02
C LYS A 251 10.17 23.70 -10.74
N VAL A 252 8.96 24.20 -10.95
CA VAL A 252 7.92 23.58 -11.76
C VAL A 252 7.85 24.30 -13.10
N ILE A 253 7.88 23.56 -14.21
CA ILE A 253 7.64 24.09 -15.56
C ILE A 253 6.47 23.36 -16.20
N ILE A 254 5.54 24.12 -16.79
CA ILE A 254 4.46 23.58 -17.60
C ILE A 254 4.92 23.48 -19.06
N TYR A 255 4.60 22.38 -19.74
CA TYR A 255 4.83 22.23 -21.16
C TYR A 255 3.96 23.22 -21.96
N GLY A 256 4.57 23.94 -22.90
CA GLY A 256 3.87 24.91 -23.75
C GLY A 256 3.63 26.29 -23.11
N LEU A 257 3.92 26.45 -21.81
CA LEU A 257 3.97 27.75 -21.13
C LEU A 257 5.43 28.03 -20.73
N THR A 258 5.83 29.30 -20.84
CA THR A 258 7.22 29.76 -20.62
C THR A 258 7.55 29.94 -19.16
#